data_AF-A0A9W2YPU7-F1
#
_entry.id   AF-A0A9W2YPU7-F1
#
_cell.length_a   1.000
_cell.length_b   1.000
_cell.length_c   1.000
_cell.angle_alpha   90.00
_cell.angle_beta   90.00
_cell.angle_gamma   90.00
#
_symmetry.space_group_name_H-M   'P 1'
#
loop_
_entity.id
_entity.type
_entity.pdbx_description
1 polymer ?
#
loop_
_entity_poly.entity_id
_entity_poly.type
_entity_poly.pdbx_seq_one_letter_code
_entity_poly.pdbx_strand_id
1 'polypeptide(L)'
;MIGGLFIYNHKGEVLISRVFRDDIGRNAVDAFRVNVIHARQQVRSPVTNIARTSFFHIKRSNIWVAAVTKQNVNAAMVFEFLHKMCEVMAAYFGKISEENIKNNFVLIYEILDEILDFGYPQNTDVGILKTFITQQGVKSQTKEETAQITSQVTGQIGWRREGIKYRRNELFLDVLESVNLLMSPQGQVLSSHVAGRIVMKSYLSGMPECKFGINDKVLMESKGKSSLDDTTRGGGTAAKTSIAIDDCQFHQCVKLSKFETEHSISFIPPDGEFELMRYRTTKDISLPFRVIPLVREVGRQKMEVKVVVKSNFKPSLLAQKVEVRIPTPLNTSGVQVICMKGKAKYKASENAIVWKIKRMGGMKECQLSAEIELLNTSDKGKKWTRPPISMNFEVPFAPSGFKVRYLKVFESKMNYSDHDVIKWVRYIGRSGLYETRC
;
A
#
# COMPACT_ATOMS: atom_id res chain seq x y z
N MET A 1 -25.85 14.28 -0.31
CA MET A 1 -24.50 14.20 -0.90
C MET A 1 -23.61 15.32 -0.38
N ILE A 2 -22.36 15.40 -0.85
CA ILE A 2 -21.37 16.38 -0.38
C ILE A 2 -21.88 17.80 -0.69
N GLY A 3 -21.82 18.71 0.27
CA GLY A 3 -22.30 20.09 0.11
C GLY A 3 -21.18 21.09 -0.19
N GLY A 4 -19.98 20.85 0.31
CA GLY A 4 -18.81 21.67 0.01
C GLY A 4 -17.51 20.92 0.24
N LEU A 5 -16.47 21.33 -0.47
CA LEU A 5 -15.12 20.80 -0.39
C LEU A 5 -14.14 21.95 -0.22
N PHE A 6 -13.29 21.83 0.79
CA PHE A 6 -12.35 22.87 1.18
C PHE A 6 -10.97 22.26 1.39
N ILE A 7 -9.94 22.95 0.89
CA ILE A 7 -8.55 22.59 1.11
C ILE A 7 -7.91 23.69 1.93
N TYR A 8 -7.28 23.34 3.05
CA TYR A 8 -6.63 24.28 3.96
C TYR A 8 -5.13 24.00 4.09
N ASN A 9 -4.36 25.03 4.37
CA ASN A 9 -2.99 24.86 4.84
C ASN A 9 -2.93 24.55 6.35
N HIS A 10 -1.73 24.43 6.91
CA HIS A 10 -1.54 24.10 8.31
C HIS A 10 -2.00 25.22 9.28
N LYS A 11 -2.15 26.46 8.79
CA LYS A 11 -2.65 27.61 9.57
C LYS A 11 -4.18 27.71 9.52
N GLY A 12 -4.83 26.85 8.74
CA GLY A 12 -6.27 26.89 8.49
C GLY A 12 -6.70 27.98 7.52
N GLU A 13 -5.78 28.54 6.71
CA GLU A 13 -6.15 29.38 5.58
C GLU A 13 -6.66 28.50 4.44
N VAL A 14 -7.72 28.97 3.77
CA VAL A 14 -8.36 28.26 2.67
C VAL A 14 -7.55 28.45 1.40
N LEU A 15 -7.06 27.35 0.85
CA LEU A 15 -6.40 27.31 -0.46
C LEU A 15 -7.39 27.10 -1.59
N ILE A 16 -8.40 26.24 -1.39
CA ILE A 16 -9.47 25.97 -2.36
C ILE A 16 -10.80 25.95 -1.62
N SER A 17 -11.82 26.57 -2.22
CA SER A 17 -13.19 26.56 -1.72
C SER A 17 -14.14 26.25 -2.85
N ARG A 18 -14.69 25.04 -2.87
CA ARG A 18 -15.72 24.65 -3.84
C ARG A 18 -16.99 24.23 -3.11
N VAL A 19 -18.07 24.97 -3.35
CA VAL A 19 -19.39 24.68 -2.77
C VAL A 19 -20.25 24.07 -3.87
N PHE A 20 -20.92 22.97 -3.55
CA PHE A 20 -21.79 22.22 -4.47
C PHE A 20 -23.26 22.32 -4.08
N ARG A 21 -23.57 22.79 -2.86
CA ARG A 21 -24.93 22.96 -2.37
C ARG A 21 -25.07 24.27 -1.60
N ASP A 22 -26.22 24.91 -1.77
CA ASP A 22 -26.51 26.22 -1.17
C ASP A 22 -26.64 26.17 0.36
N ASP A 23 -26.80 24.98 0.95
CA ASP A 23 -26.92 24.80 2.39
C ASP A 23 -25.59 24.91 3.15
N ILE A 24 -24.46 25.01 2.43
CA ILE A 24 -23.13 25.22 2.99
C ILE A 24 -22.71 26.68 2.83
N GLY A 25 -22.76 27.42 3.94
CA GLY A 25 -22.32 28.82 4.01
C GLY A 25 -20.84 28.97 4.36
N ARG A 26 -20.35 30.23 4.31
CA ARG A 26 -18.99 30.61 4.74
C ARG A 26 -18.70 30.25 6.20
N ASN A 27 -19.73 30.22 7.05
CA ASN A 27 -19.62 29.80 8.44
C ASN A 27 -19.06 28.38 8.63
N ALA A 28 -19.29 27.47 7.69
CA ALA A 28 -18.75 26.12 7.75
C ALA A 28 -17.21 26.10 7.66
N VAL A 29 -16.66 26.99 6.83
CA VAL A 29 -15.21 27.14 6.65
C VAL A 29 -14.53 27.58 7.94
N ASP A 30 -15.10 28.60 8.59
CA ASP A 30 -14.59 29.12 9.86
C ASP A 30 -14.75 28.11 10.99
N ALA A 31 -15.89 27.39 11.03
CA ALA A 31 -16.14 26.36 12.03
C ALA A 31 -15.09 25.24 11.97
N PHE A 32 -14.70 24.79 10.78
CA PHE A 32 -13.66 23.78 10.62
C PHE A 32 -12.30 24.29 11.09
N ARG A 33 -11.91 25.50 10.67
CA ARG A 33 -10.65 26.14 11.06
C ARG A 33 -10.51 26.24 12.59
N VAL A 34 -11.52 26.77 13.26
CA VAL A 34 -11.47 27.03 14.71
C VAL A 34 -11.53 25.73 15.53
N ASN A 35 -12.44 24.82 15.18
CA ASN A 35 -12.73 23.66 16.02
C ASN A 35 -11.92 22.41 15.68
N VAL A 36 -11.34 22.32 14.48
CA VAL A 36 -10.55 21.16 14.04
C VAL A 36 -9.08 21.54 13.89
N ILE A 37 -8.75 22.53 13.08
CA ILE A 37 -7.34 22.89 12.81
C ILE A 37 -6.68 23.51 14.05
N HIS A 38 -7.38 24.41 14.75
CA HIS A 38 -6.90 25.06 15.97
C HIS A 38 -7.41 24.41 17.27
N ALA A 39 -7.84 23.15 17.20
CA ALA A 39 -8.28 22.42 18.38
C ALA A 39 -7.15 22.37 19.44
N ARG A 40 -7.45 22.84 20.66
CA ARG A 40 -6.49 22.76 21.78
C ARG A 40 -6.17 21.32 22.18
N GLN A 41 -7.15 20.43 22.00
CA GLN A 41 -6.97 18.99 22.15
C GLN A 41 -6.66 18.35 20.80
N GLN A 42 -5.86 17.29 20.79
CA GLN A 42 -5.61 16.53 19.56
C GLN A 42 -6.93 16.08 18.93
N VAL A 43 -7.13 16.39 17.65
CA VAL A 43 -8.28 15.94 16.87
C VAL A 43 -8.30 14.42 16.85
N ARG A 44 -9.36 13.82 17.42
CA ARG A 44 -9.43 12.37 17.65
C ARG A 44 -10.09 11.60 16.50
N SER A 45 -10.89 12.28 15.67
CA SER A 45 -11.75 11.64 14.68
C SER A 45 -11.66 12.33 13.31
N PRO A 46 -11.55 11.57 12.21
CA PRO A 46 -11.60 12.11 10.85
C PRO A 46 -13.01 12.58 10.45
N VAL A 47 -14.03 12.30 11.28
CA VAL A 47 -15.39 12.83 11.13
C VAL A 47 -15.73 13.65 12.37
N THR A 48 -16.04 14.92 12.17
CA THR A 48 -16.44 15.83 13.26
C THR A 48 -17.82 16.39 12.94
N ASN A 49 -18.73 16.39 13.92
CA ASN A 49 -20.02 17.06 13.79
C ASN A 49 -19.99 18.36 14.59
N ILE A 50 -20.25 19.49 13.92
CA ILE A 50 -20.28 20.83 14.53
C ILE A 50 -21.59 21.47 14.12
N ALA A 51 -22.43 21.83 15.09
CA ALA A 51 -23.73 22.46 14.85
C ALA A 51 -24.57 21.75 13.76
N ARG A 52 -24.69 20.41 13.87
CA ARG A 52 -25.40 19.54 12.91
C ARG A 52 -24.80 19.51 11.49
N THR A 53 -23.59 20.01 11.31
CA THR A 53 -22.83 19.92 10.06
C THR A 53 -21.70 18.91 10.22
N SER A 54 -21.64 17.93 9.33
CA SER A 54 -20.62 16.88 9.34
C SER A 54 -19.42 17.30 8.50
N PHE A 55 -18.22 17.17 9.07
CA PHE A 55 -16.93 17.47 8.46
C PHE A 55 -16.10 16.18 8.37
N PHE A 56 -16.00 15.66 7.15
CA PHE A 56 -15.12 14.54 6.80
C PHE A 56 -13.79 15.11 6.36
N HIS A 57 -12.70 14.75 7.02
CA HIS A 57 -11.41 15.36 6.71
C HIS A 57 -10.26 14.38 6.74
N ILE A 58 -9.31 14.62 5.83
CA ILE A 58 -8.04 13.91 5.75
C ILE A 58 -6.90 14.92 5.78
N LYS A 59 -5.73 14.46 6.24
CA LYS A 59 -4.51 15.26 6.26
C LYS A 59 -3.45 14.63 5.35
N ARG A 60 -2.93 15.40 4.39
CA ARG A 60 -1.83 15.02 3.51
C ARG A 60 -0.67 15.97 3.76
N SER A 61 0.36 15.50 4.48
CA SER A 61 1.45 16.36 4.97
C SER A 61 0.92 17.53 5.79
N ASN A 62 1.08 18.77 5.29
CA ASN A 62 0.62 20.00 5.93
C ASN A 62 -0.70 20.54 5.34
N ILE A 63 -1.34 19.78 4.45
CA ILE A 63 -2.59 20.14 3.79
C ILE A 63 -3.74 19.37 4.42
N TRP A 64 -4.81 20.07 4.77
CA TRP A 64 -6.08 19.50 5.19
C TRP A 64 -7.04 19.53 4.02
N VAL A 65 -7.75 18.43 3.81
CA VAL A 65 -8.83 18.33 2.83
C VAL A 65 -10.09 17.97 3.59
N ALA A 66 -11.13 18.80 3.48
CA ALA A 66 -12.38 18.62 4.19
C ALA A 66 -13.56 18.61 3.22
N ALA A 67 -14.38 17.57 3.29
CA ALA A 67 -15.71 17.52 2.71
C ALA A 67 -16.76 17.81 3.80
N VAL A 68 -17.72 18.65 3.46
CA VAL A 68 -18.72 19.18 4.39
C VAL A 68 -20.11 18.84 3.87
N THR A 69 -20.99 18.41 4.76
CA THR A 69 -22.40 18.15 4.43
C THR A 69 -23.27 18.26 5.68
N LYS A 70 -24.52 18.69 5.49
CA LYS A 70 -25.57 18.63 6.52
C LYS A 70 -26.46 17.40 6.38
N GLN A 71 -26.21 16.58 5.36
CA GLN A 71 -27.00 15.40 5.05
C GLN A 71 -26.39 14.13 5.65
N ASN A 72 -27.23 13.11 5.85
CA ASN A 72 -26.77 11.79 6.24
C ASN A 72 -26.25 11.04 5.00
N VAL A 73 -24.94 11.15 4.75
CA VAL A 73 -24.27 10.51 3.60
C VAL A 73 -23.47 9.29 4.04
N ASN A 74 -23.18 8.40 3.09
CA ASN A 74 -22.25 7.30 3.33
C ASN A 74 -20.83 7.85 3.56
N ALA A 75 -20.35 7.81 4.81
CA ALA A 75 -19.03 8.29 5.20
C ALA A 75 -17.89 7.64 4.40
N ALA A 76 -17.99 6.34 4.14
CA ALA A 76 -16.95 5.60 3.42
C ALA A 76 -16.82 6.08 1.98
N MET A 77 -17.95 6.36 1.31
CA MET A 77 -17.95 6.95 -0.04
C MET A 77 -17.24 8.31 -0.06
N VAL A 78 -17.48 9.16 0.96
CA VAL A 78 -16.82 10.47 1.06
C VAL A 78 -15.31 10.31 1.21
N PHE A 79 -14.85 9.39 2.06
CA PHE A 79 -13.41 9.16 2.23
C PHE A 79 -12.75 8.55 1.00
N GLU A 80 -13.41 7.61 0.33
CA GLU A 80 -12.92 7.04 -0.93
C GLU A 80 -12.77 8.14 -1.98
N PHE A 81 -13.78 9.00 -2.12
CA PHE A 81 -13.72 10.16 -3.00
C PHE A 81 -12.57 11.12 -2.63
N LEU A 82 -12.41 11.48 -1.34
CA LEU A 82 -11.31 12.36 -0.90
C LEU A 82 -9.93 11.78 -1.20
N HIS A 83 -9.78 10.46 -1.06
CA HIS A 83 -8.55 9.76 -1.42
C HIS A 83 -8.33 9.75 -2.94
N LYS A 84 -9.35 9.42 -3.73
CA LYS A 84 -9.30 9.43 -5.20
C LYS A 84 -9.01 10.81 -5.76
N MET A 85 -9.64 11.86 -5.23
CA MET A 85 -9.34 13.24 -5.61
C MET A 85 -7.86 13.59 -5.37
N CYS A 86 -7.29 13.18 -4.24
CA CYS A 86 -5.86 13.38 -3.99
C CYS A 86 -4.98 12.58 -4.97
N GLU A 87 -5.36 11.36 -5.32
CA GLU A 87 -4.65 10.55 -6.32
C GLU A 87 -4.69 11.22 -7.71
N VAL A 88 -5.85 11.75 -8.12
CA VAL A 88 -6.01 12.50 -9.37
C VAL A 88 -5.11 13.73 -9.36
N MET A 89 -5.22 14.59 -8.35
CA MET A 89 -4.36 15.77 -8.18
C MET A 89 -2.87 15.41 -8.26
N ALA A 90 -2.47 14.35 -7.56
CA ALA A 90 -1.09 13.92 -7.56
C ALA A 90 -0.60 13.38 -8.92
N ALA A 91 -1.50 12.79 -9.70
CA ALA A 91 -1.17 12.35 -11.05
C ALA A 91 -1.04 13.51 -12.05
N TYR A 92 -1.67 14.66 -11.80
CA TYR A 92 -1.57 15.86 -12.65
C TYR A 92 -0.33 16.72 -12.34
N PHE A 93 -0.06 17.00 -11.07
CA PHE A 93 0.98 17.95 -10.67
C PHE A 93 1.90 17.43 -9.55
N GLY A 94 1.87 16.13 -9.26
CA GLY A 94 2.81 15.49 -8.34
C GLY A 94 2.46 15.69 -6.87
N LYS A 95 3.38 16.22 -6.08
CA LYS A 95 3.17 16.32 -4.62
C LYS A 95 2.04 17.32 -4.32
N ILE A 96 1.11 16.95 -3.42
CA ILE A 96 0.10 17.90 -2.90
C ILE A 96 0.77 18.77 -1.84
N SER A 97 1.18 19.98 -2.24
CA SER A 97 1.76 21.02 -1.38
C SER A 97 0.99 22.33 -1.58
N GLU A 98 1.18 23.27 -0.65
CA GLU A 98 0.55 24.59 -0.75
C GLU A 98 0.96 25.33 -2.03
N GLU A 99 2.24 25.27 -2.38
CA GLU A 99 2.78 25.83 -3.62
C GLU A 99 2.11 25.22 -4.86
N ASN A 100 2.04 23.89 -4.94
CA ASN A 100 1.45 23.22 -6.10
C ASN A 100 -0.05 23.50 -6.22
N ILE A 101 -0.77 23.62 -5.11
CA ILE A 101 -2.19 23.99 -5.14
C ILE A 101 -2.37 25.42 -5.68
N LYS A 102 -1.56 26.38 -5.22
CA LYS A 102 -1.62 27.78 -5.68
C LYS A 102 -1.26 27.90 -7.17
N ASN A 103 -0.22 27.19 -7.61
CA ASN A 103 0.26 27.23 -9.00
C ASN A 103 -0.69 26.53 -9.98
N ASN A 104 -1.54 25.61 -9.51
CA ASN A 104 -2.47 24.84 -10.34
C ASN A 104 -3.95 25.14 -10.01
N PHE A 105 -4.24 26.34 -9.48
CA PHE A 105 -5.58 26.68 -8.98
C PHE A 105 -6.68 26.46 -10.04
N VAL A 106 -6.49 26.95 -11.27
CA VAL A 106 -7.47 26.81 -12.37
C VAL A 106 -7.74 25.33 -12.67
N LEU A 107 -6.68 24.54 -12.89
CA LEU A 107 -6.78 23.10 -13.13
C LEU A 107 -7.50 22.37 -12.00
N ILE A 108 -7.29 22.78 -10.74
CA ILE A 108 -7.98 22.15 -9.61
C ILE A 108 -9.49 22.39 -9.69
N TYR A 109 -9.96 23.58 -10.05
CA TYR A 109 -11.40 23.82 -10.23
C TYR A 109 -11.98 23.00 -11.38
N GLU A 110 -11.27 22.92 -12.52
CA GLU A 110 -11.69 22.07 -13.65
C GLU A 110 -11.81 20.60 -13.22
N ILE A 111 -10.79 20.08 -12.51
CA ILE A 111 -10.84 18.72 -11.97
C ILE A 111 -12.03 18.56 -11.03
N LEU A 112 -12.23 19.47 -10.08
CA LEU A 112 -13.31 19.37 -9.09
C LEU A 112 -14.70 19.37 -9.73
N ASP A 113 -14.90 20.16 -10.77
CA ASP A 113 -16.17 20.25 -11.49
C ASP A 113 -16.46 18.99 -12.31
N GLU A 114 -15.44 18.34 -12.84
CA GLU A 114 -15.58 17.09 -13.59
C GLU A 114 -15.76 15.86 -12.67
N ILE A 115 -15.08 15.81 -11.52
CA ILE A 115 -15.12 14.63 -10.64
C ILE A 115 -16.24 14.67 -9.60
N LEU A 116 -16.90 15.82 -9.41
CA LEU A 116 -17.94 15.98 -8.39
C LEU A 116 -19.01 16.98 -8.85
N ASP A 117 -20.16 16.46 -9.27
CA ASP A 117 -21.28 17.29 -9.72
C ASP A 117 -22.41 17.30 -8.68
N PHE A 118 -22.82 18.49 -8.23
CA PHE A 118 -23.83 18.70 -7.18
C PHE A 118 -23.64 17.81 -5.91
N GLY A 119 -22.38 17.48 -5.63
CA GLY A 119 -21.97 16.62 -4.52
C GLY A 119 -21.94 15.12 -4.80
N TYR A 120 -22.32 14.68 -6.00
CA TYR A 120 -22.27 13.30 -6.48
C TYR A 120 -20.91 13.02 -7.12
N PRO A 121 -20.08 12.14 -6.54
CA PRO A 121 -18.83 11.73 -7.16
C PRO A 121 -19.07 11.14 -8.55
N GLN A 122 -18.34 11.64 -9.54
CA GLN A 122 -18.35 11.19 -10.92
C GLN A 122 -17.14 10.29 -11.19
N ASN A 123 -16.75 10.15 -12.45
CA ASN A 123 -15.61 9.33 -12.84
C ASN A 123 -14.28 9.98 -12.41
N THR A 124 -13.52 9.30 -11.55
CA THR A 124 -12.21 9.76 -11.06
C THR A 124 -11.02 9.07 -11.76
N ASP A 125 -11.23 8.43 -12.90
CA ASP A 125 -10.16 7.76 -13.64
C ASP A 125 -9.22 8.80 -14.29
N VAL A 126 -7.97 8.82 -13.84
CA VAL A 126 -6.95 9.75 -14.30
C VAL A 126 -6.66 9.61 -15.79
N GLY A 127 -6.69 8.38 -16.32
CA GLY A 127 -6.41 8.12 -17.74
C GLY A 127 -7.47 8.75 -18.63
N ILE A 128 -8.73 8.71 -18.19
CA ILE A 128 -9.86 9.35 -18.85
C ILE A 128 -9.79 10.88 -18.69
N LEU A 129 -9.66 11.37 -17.45
CA LEU A 129 -9.63 12.82 -17.17
C LEU A 129 -8.54 13.55 -17.95
N LYS A 130 -7.35 12.94 -18.10
CA LYS A 130 -6.22 13.54 -18.84
C LYS A 130 -6.46 13.68 -20.34
N THR A 131 -7.52 13.09 -20.89
CA THR A 131 -7.85 13.25 -22.32
C THR A 131 -8.55 14.56 -22.63
N PHE A 132 -9.31 15.12 -21.67
CA PHE A 132 -10.08 16.37 -21.86
C PHE A 132 -9.71 17.49 -20.89
N ILE A 133 -9.12 17.19 -19.73
CA ILE A 133 -8.54 18.19 -18.83
C ILE A 133 -7.03 18.23 -19.10
N THR A 134 -6.56 19.22 -19.85
CA THR A 134 -5.15 19.34 -20.26
C THR A 134 -4.48 20.61 -19.72
N GLN A 135 -3.31 20.47 -19.10
CA GLN A 135 -2.50 21.61 -18.65
C GLN A 135 -1.91 22.43 -19.80
N GLN A 136 -1.65 21.77 -20.94
CA GLN A 136 -1.25 22.42 -22.17
C GLN A 136 -2.54 22.77 -22.89
N GLY A 137 -2.76 24.07 -23.18
CA GLY A 137 -3.99 24.55 -23.80
C GLY A 137 -4.42 23.70 -25.00
N VAL A 138 -5.74 23.57 -25.17
CA VAL A 138 -6.37 22.69 -26.15
C VAL A 138 -5.78 22.96 -27.54
N LYS A 139 -4.83 22.13 -27.99
CA LYS A 139 -4.56 21.99 -29.42
C LYS A 139 -5.88 21.53 -30.02
N SER A 140 -6.38 22.26 -31.01
CA SER A 140 -7.69 22.03 -31.65
C SER A 140 -7.94 20.54 -31.83
N GLN A 141 -8.71 19.95 -30.91
CA GLN A 141 -9.05 18.54 -30.95
C GLN A 141 -9.95 18.34 -32.17
N THR A 142 -9.61 17.36 -32.99
CA THR A 142 -10.45 17.01 -34.14
C THR A 142 -11.79 16.45 -33.65
N LYS A 143 -12.84 16.57 -34.46
CA LYS A 143 -14.16 16.00 -34.14
C LYS A 143 -14.08 14.49 -33.85
N GLU A 144 -13.16 13.80 -34.52
CA GLU A 144 -12.91 12.36 -34.35
C GLU A 144 -12.30 12.03 -32.98
N GLU A 145 -11.30 12.81 -32.52
CA GLU A 145 -10.72 12.65 -31.18
C GLU A 145 -11.78 12.89 -30.08
N THR A 146 -12.62 13.91 -30.27
CA THR A 146 -13.71 14.23 -29.32
C THR A 146 -14.73 13.09 -29.23
N ALA A 147 -15.09 12.48 -30.38
CA ALA A 147 -16.00 11.34 -30.43
C ALA A 147 -15.39 10.08 -29.77
N GLN A 148 -14.08 9.84 -29.95
CA GLN A 148 -13.38 8.73 -29.29
C GLN A 148 -13.33 8.91 -27.77
N ILE A 149 -13.07 10.12 -27.28
CA ILE A 149 -13.09 10.43 -25.85
C ILE A 149 -14.49 10.18 -25.27
N THR A 150 -15.52 10.68 -25.95
CA THR A 150 -16.93 10.48 -25.54
C THR A 150 -17.29 8.99 -25.47
N SER A 151 -16.87 8.21 -26.47
CA SER A 151 -17.07 6.76 -26.49
C SER A 151 -16.34 6.05 -25.36
N GLN A 152 -15.13 6.49 -25.00
CA GLN A 152 -14.39 5.93 -23.86
C GLN A 152 -15.07 6.24 -22.52
N VAL A 153 -15.61 7.45 -22.35
CA VAL A 153 -16.28 7.86 -21.11
C VAL A 153 -17.63 7.17 -20.94
N THR A 154 -18.39 7.02 -22.02
CA THR A 154 -19.73 6.41 -22.01
C THR A 154 -19.73 4.90 -22.24
N GLY A 155 -18.61 4.35 -22.70
CA GLY A 155 -18.45 2.93 -23.00
C GLY A 155 -18.33 2.04 -21.75
N GLN A 156 -18.59 0.75 -21.93
CA GLN A 156 -18.53 -0.24 -20.85
C GLN A 156 -17.12 -0.43 -20.27
N ILE A 157 -16.07 -0.07 -21.01
CA ILE A 157 -14.67 -0.18 -20.60
C ILE A 157 -14.05 1.22 -20.61
N GLY A 158 -14.06 1.89 -19.45
CA GLY A 158 -13.49 3.24 -19.33
C GLY A 158 -11.96 3.26 -19.17
N TRP A 159 -11.38 2.23 -18.58
CA TRP A 159 -9.97 2.22 -18.15
C TRP A 159 -8.95 1.84 -19.24
N ARG A 160 -9.38 1.56 -20.48
CA ARG A 160 -8.48 1.21 -21.59
C ARG A 160 -9.01 1.77 -22.92
N ARG A 161 -8.11 2.42 -23.66
CA ARG A 161 -8.41 3.00 -24.99
C ARG A 161 -8.29 1.97 -26.10
N GLU A 162 -9.17 2.06 -27.08
CA GLU A 162 -9.01 1.36 -28.35
C GLU A 162 -7.83 1.93 -29.16
N GLY A 163 -7.27 1.15 -30.08
CA GLY A 163 -6.24 1.61 -31.01
C GLY A 163 -4.81 1.68 -30.45
N ILE A 164 -4.58 1.32 -29.18
CA ILE A 164 -3.23 1.23 -28.60
C ILE A 164 -2.38 0.25 -29.42
N LYS A 165 -1.15 0.64 -29.76
CA LYS A 165 -0.19 -0.20 -30.50
C LYS A 165 1.19 -0.11 -29.88
N TYR A 166 1.80 -1.27 -29.67
CA TYR A 166 3.20 -1.39 -29.26
C TYR A 166 3.98 -2.16 -30.32
N ARG A 167 5.27 -1.83 -30.45
CA ARG A 167 6.20 -2.59 -31.30
C ARG A 167 6.40 -4.02 -30.79
N ARG A 168 6.32 -4.21 -29.47
CA ARG A 168 6.40 -5.51 -28.79
C ARG A 168 5.38 -5.53 -27.67
N ASN A 169 4.65 -6.63 -27.55
CA ASN A 169 3.69 -6.83 -26.49
C ASN A 169 4.39 -7.43 -25.26
N GLU A 170 4.39 -6.71 -24.15
CA GLU A 170 5.12 -7.09 -22.94
C GLU A 170 4.26 -6.88 -21.68
N LEU A 171 4.37 -7.82 -20.75
CA LEU A 171 3.73 -7.76 -19.43
C LEU A 171 4.76 -7.98 -18.33
N PHE A 172 4.72 -7.12 -17.31
CA PHE A 172 5.54 -7.25 -16.11
C PHE A 172 4.64 -7.36 -14.90
N LEU A 173 4.85 -8.38 -14.08
CA LEU A 173 4.13 -8.62 -12.84
C LEU A 173 5.07 -8.51 -11.63
N ASP A 174 4.71 -7.64 -10.71
CA ASP A 174 5.37 -7.46 -9.43
C ASP A 174 4.46 -7.98 -8.32
N VAL A 175 4.81 -9.14 -7.76
CA VAL A 175 4.15 -9.65 -6.54
C VAL A 175 4.88 -9.05 -5.35
N LEU A 176 4.23 -8.07 -4.71
CA LEU A 176 4.79 -7.31 -3.60
C LEU A 176 4.09 -7.71 -2.30
N GLU A 177 4.83 -8.22 -1.33
CA GLU A 177 4.28 -8.66 -0.05
C GLU A 177 4.89 -7.92 1.12
N SER A 178 4.06 -7.46 2.04
CA SER A 178 4.46 -6.84 3.29
C SER A 178 4.15 -7.81 4.45
N VAL A 179 5.20 -8.32 5.11
CA VAL A 179 5.06 -9.19 6.27
C VAL A 179 4.91 -8.34 7.54
N ASN A 180 3.75 -8.43 8.17
CA ASN A 180 3.52 -7.89 9.50
C ASN A 180 3.65 -9.02 10.52
N LEU A 181 4.50 -8.81 11.52
CA LEU A 181 4.77 -9.76 12.59
C LEU A 181 4.82 -9.01 13.91
N LEU A 182 4.13 -9.54 14.92
CA LEU A 182 4.37 -9.23 16.31
C LEU A 182 4.77 -10.52 17.03
N MET A 183 5.97 -10.53 17.61
CA MET A 183 6.51 -11.67 18.34
C MET A 183 6.72 -11.33 19.82
N SER A 184 6.46 -12.30 20.69
CA SER A 184 6.76 -12.21 22.12
C SER A 184 8.27 -12.25 22.38
N PRO A 185 8.74 -11.84 23.58
CA PRO A 185 10.15 -11.94 23.95
C PRO A 185 10.68 -13.39 23.93
N GLN A 186 9.81 -14.38 24.19
CA GLN A 186 10.13 -15.80 24.16
C GLN A 186 10.19 -16.38 22.73
N GLY A 187 9.87 -15.56 21.72
CA GLY A 187 9.91 -15.96 20.32
C GLY A 187 8.66 -16.70 19.83
N GLN A 188 7.56 -16.65 20.58
CA GLN A 188 6.23 -17.08 20.10
C GLN A 188 5.60 -15.96 19.26
N VAL A 189 5.08 -16.31 18.09
CA VAL A 189 4.33 -15.41 17.21
C VAL A 189 2.99 -15.06 17.86
N LEU A 190 2.75 -13.77 18.12
CA LEU A 190 1.51 -13.26 18.69
C LEU A 190 0.51 -12.86 17.60
N SER A 191 1.02 -12.26 16.52
CA SER A 191 0.23 -11.91 15.33
C SER A 191 1.13 -11.96 14.11
N SER A 192 0.64 -12.55 13.03
CA SER A 192 1.31 -12.51 11.73
C SER A 192 0.28 -12.41 10.62
N HIS A 193 0.50 -11.49 9.70
CA HIS A 193 -0.26 -11.45 8.45
C HIS A 193 0.59 -10.87 7.33
N VAL A 194 0.32 -11.28 6.11
CA VAL A 194 0.92 -10.72 4.91
C VAL A 194 -0.12 -9.90 4.18
N ALA A 195 0.23 -8.65 3.88
CA ALA A 195 -0.51 -7.80 2.96
C ALA A 195 0.20 -7.85 1.60
N GLY A 196 -0.40 -8.53 0.64
CA GLY A 196 0.09 -8.68 -0.72
C GLY A 196 -0.62 -7.74 -1.69
N ARG A 197 0.11 -7.30 -2.72
CA ARG A 197 -0.46 -6.63 -3.89
C ARG A 197 0.26 -7.07 -5.15
N ILE A 198 -0.48 -7.08 -6.24
CA ILE A 198 0.02 -7.45 -7.56
C ILE A 198 -0.03 -6.21 -8.43
N VAL A 199 1.15 -5.67 -8.72
CA VAL A 199 1.29 -4.53 -9.63
C VAL A 199 1.64 -5.08 -11.01
N MET A 200 0.90 -4.64 -12.01
CA MET A 200 1.05 -5.06 -13.39
C MET A 200 1.47 -3.85 -14.24
N LYS A 201 2.47 -4.04 -15.10
CA LYS A 201 2.80 -3.10 -16.18
C LYS A 201 2.43 -3.75 -17.49
N SER A 202 1.44 -3.17 -18.18
CA SER A 202 0.89 -3.72 -19.41
C SER A 202 1.24 -2.84 -20.59
N TYR A 203 2.05 -3.38 -21.51
CA TYR A 203 2.36 -2.77 -22.80
C TYR A 203 1.82 -3.69 -23.89
N LEU A 204 0.50 -3.67 -24.06
CA LEU A 204 -0.20 -4.55 -25.00
C LEU A 204 -0.93 -3.74 -26.06
N SER A 205 -0.96 -4.25 -27.28
CA SER A 205 -1.71 -3.62 -28.39
C SER A 205 -3.19 -4.01 -28.33
N GLY A 206 -4.10 -3.14 -28.75
CA GLY A 206 -5.54 -3.44 -28.82
C GLY A 206 -6.25 -3.44 -27.47
N MET A 207 -7.27 -4.29 -27.33
CA MET A 207 -8.13 -4.50 -26.17
C MET A 207 -8.07 -5.96 -25.66
N PRO A 208 -6.88 -6.45 -25.23
CA PRO A 208 -6.66 -7.86 -24.95
C PRO A 208 -7.43 -8.32 -23.71
N GLU A 209 -8.02 -9.52 -23.79
CA GLU A 209 -8.55 -10.21 -22.61
C GLU A 209 -7.44 -11.04 -21.96
N CYS A 210 -7.18 -10.76 -20.68
CA CYS A 210 -6.22 -11.45 -19.84
C CYS A 210 -6.91 -12.41 -18.88
N LYS A 211 -6.29 -13.57 -18.64
CA LYS A 211 -6.69 -14.52 -17.59
C LYS A 211 -5.51 -14.81 -16.67
N PHE A 212 -5.66 -14.51 -15.39
CA PHE A 212 -4.61 -14.67 -14.39
C PHE A 212 -4.95 -15.79 -13.42
N GLY A 213 -4.02 -16.74 -13.27
CA GLY A 213 -4.18 -17.93 -12.44
C GLY A 213 -3.20 -17.95 -11.28
N ILE A 214 -3.71 -18.22 -10.09
CA ILE A 214 -2.94 -18.25 -8.84
C ILE A 214 -3.04 -19.63 -8.18
N ASN A 215 -2.13 -19.92 -7.25
CA ASN A 215 -2.13 -21.16 -6.47
C ASN A 215 -3.13 -21.14 -5.30
N ASP A 216 -4.32 -20.60 -5.51
CA ASP A 216 -5.36 -20.52 -4.47
C ASP A 216 -5.81 -21.91 -4.02
N LYS A 217 -5.90 -22.09 -2.70
CA LYS A 217 -6.28 -23.36 -2.07
C LYS A 217 -7.67 -23.83 -2.48
N VAL A 218 -8.64 -22.92 -2.58
CA VAL A 218 -10.01 -23.24 -2.98
C VAL A 218 -10.05 -23.80 -4.40
N LEU A 219 -9.36 -23.13 -5.33
CA LEU A 219 -9.21 -23.58 -6.72
C LEU A 219 -8.45 -24.91 -6.84
N MET A 220 -7.45 -25.14 -5.99
CA MET A 220 -6.67 -26.37 -6.00
C MET A 220 -7.46 -27.57 -5.46
N GLU A 221 -8.29 -27.38 -4.45
CA GLU A 221 -9.13 -28.42 -3.86
C GLU A 221 -10.31 -28.79 -4.78
N SER A 222 -10.93 -27.83 -5.46
CA SER A 222 -12.01 -28.09 -6.42
C SER A 222 -11.55 -28.92 -7.62
N LYS A 223 -10.35 -28.65 -8.16
CA LYS A 223 -9.74 -29.44 -9.23
C LYS A 223 -9.14 -30.77 -8.76
N GLY A 224 -8.79 -30.88 -7.47
CA GLY A 224 -8.29 -32.12 -6.88
C GLY A 224 -9.36 -33.20 -6.72
N LYS A 225 -10.64 -32.82 -6.62
CA LYS A 225 -11.77 -33.77 -6.56
C LYS A 225 -12.19 -34.32 -7.93
N SER A 226 -11.78 -33.68 -9.04
CA SER A 226 -12.12 -34.12 -10.40
C SER A 226 -11.08 -35.07 -11.03
N SER A 227 -9.99 -35.39 -10.34
CA SER A 227 -8.96 -36.32 -10.81
C SER A 227 -8.81 -37.49 -9.82
N LEU A 228 -9.78 -38.40 -9.86
CA LEU A 228 -9.77 -39.70 -9.16
C LEU A 228 -9.20 -40.82 -10.04
N ASP A 229 -8.23 -40.51 -10.90
CA ASP A 229 -7.59 -41.54 -11.74
C ASP A 229 -6.15 -41.15 -12.12
N ASP A 230 -5.23 -41.24 -11.16
CA ASP A 230 -3.82 -41.53 -11.46
C ASP A 230 -3.09 -42.05 -10.21
N THR A 231 -3.44 -43.26 -9.79
CA THR A 231 -2.58 -44.06 -8.91
C THR A 231 -1.52 -44.75 -9.76
N THR A 232 -0.47 -44.04 -10.20
CA THR A 232 0.89 -44.60 -10.38
C THR A 232 1.88 -43.54 -10.86
N ARG A 233 2.67 -42.97 -9.93
CA ARG A 233 4.12 -42.70 -10.10
C ARG A 233 4.67 -42.02 -8.85
N GLY A 234 5.58 -42.73 -8.18
CA GLY A 234 6.31 -42.25 -7.01
C GLY A 234 7.29 -41.12 -7.34
N GLY A 235 7.48 -40.24 -6.37
CA GLY A 235 8.51 -39.20 -6.39
C GLY A 235 8.19 -38.05 -5.44
N GLY A 236 8.81 -38.06 -4.25
CA GLY A 236 8.99 -36.95 -3.31
C GLY A 236 7.91 -35.85 -3.27
N THR A 237 7.09 -35.88 -2.22
CA THR A 237 6.07 -34.89 -1.87
C THR A 237 6.63 -33.47 -1.71
N ALA A 238 6.81 -32.74 -2.81
CA ALA A 238 6.70 -31.30 -2.80
C ALA A 238 5.23 -30.98 -2.54
N ALA A 239 4.86 -30.84 -1.26
CA ALA A 239 3.53 -30.42 -0.84
C ALA A 239 3.05 -29.31 -1.78
N LYS A 240 1.92 -29.53 -2.48
CA LYS A 240 1.33 -28.55 -3.39
C LYS A 240 1.13 -27.27 -2.58
N THR A 241 2.02 -26.31 -2.78
CA THR A 241 2.05 -25.03 -2.05
C THR A 241 0.86 -24.23 -2.52
N SER A 242 -0.27 -24.42 -1.84
CA SER A 242 -1.47 -23.62 -2.03
C SER A 242 -1.43 -22.44 -1.06
N ILE A 243 -1.93 -21.30 -1.49
CA ILE A 243 -2.10 -20.13 -0.62
C ILE A 243 -3.54 -20.09 -0.13
N ALA A 244 -3.73 -19.90 1.18
CA ALA A 244 -5.02 -19.56 1.75
C ALA A 244 -5.14 -18.03 1.78
N ILE A 245 -5.93 -17.46 0.88
CA ILE A 245 -6.21 -16.03 0.84
C ILE A 245 -7.42 -15.77 1.73
N ASP A 246 -7.27 -14.87 2.71
CA ASP A 246 -8.37 -14.52 3.63
C ASP A 246 -9.33 -13.54 2.98
N ASP A 247 -8.79 -12.53 2.30
CA ASP A 247 -9.53 -11.53 1.55
C ASP A 247 -8.72 -11.06 0.34
N CYS A 248 -9.45 -10.69 -0.72
CA CYS A 248 -8.88 -10.11 -1.91
C CYS A 248 -9.73 -8.92 -2.37
N GLN A 249 -9.04 -7.94 -2.95
CA GLN A 249 -9.65 -6.78 -3.58
C GLN A 249 -9.09 -6.70 -5.00
N PHE A 250 -9.96 -6.46 -5.96
CA PHE A 250 -9.58 -6.40 -7.37
C PHE A 250 -9.72 -4.99 -7.91
N HIS A 251 -8.92 -4.68 -8.93
CA HIS A 251 -9.16 -3.53 -9.77
C HIS A 251 -10.52 -3.68 -10.50
N GLN A 252 -11.16 -2.55 -10.83
CA GLN A 252 -12.43 -2.50 -11.56
C GLN A 252 -12.41 -3.24 -12.91
N CYS A 253 -11.22 -3.51 -13.45
CA CYS A 253 -11.07 -4.23 -14.71
C CYS A 253 -11.37 -5.74 -14.61
N VAL A 254 -11.43 -6.28 -13.40
CA VAL A 254 -11.69 -7.70 -13.14
C VAL A 254 -13.19 -7.99 -13.16
N LYS A 255 -13.58 -9.00 -13.93
CA LYS A 255 -14.96 -9.50 -14.01
C LYS A 255 -15.27 -10.34 -12.76
N LEU A 256 -15.77 -9.70 -11.70
CA LEU A 256 -16.05 -10.35 -10.40
C LEU A 256 -17.00 -11.55 -10.52
N SER A 257 -18.00 -11.48 -11.40
CA SER A 257 -18.93 -12.59 -11.62
C SER A 257 -18.25 -13.88 -12.09
N LYS A 258 -17.19 -13.78 -12.90
CA LYS A 258 -16.38 -14.95 -13.31
C LYS A 258 -15.48 -15.45 -12.17
N PHE A 259 -15.03 -14.55 -11.29
CA PHE A 259 -14.23 -14.95 -10.14
C PHE A 259 -15.08 -15.71 -9.11
N GLU A 260 -16.31 -15.28 -8.87
CA GLU A 260 -17.23 -15.92 -7.92
C GLU A 260 -17.63 -17.35 -8.35
N THR A 261 -17.82 -17.58 -9.66
CA THR A 261 -18.24 -18.88 -10.18
C THR A 261 -17.08 -19.82 -10.52
N GLU A 262 -16.02 -19.30 -11.15
CA GLU A 262 -14.92 -20.11 -11.69
C GLU A 262 -13.61 -19.96 -10.91
N HIS A 263 -13.55 -19.07 -9.92
CA HIS A 263 -12.30 -18.63 -9.28
C HIS A 263 -11.23 -18.19 -10.29
N SER A 264 -11.68 -17.60 -11.40
CA SER A 264 -10.88 -17.21 -12.55
C SER A 264 -10.80 -15.69 -12.65
N ILE A 265 -9.58 -15.14 -12.57
CA ILE A 265 -9.36 -13.69 -12.65
C ILE A 265 -9.27 -13.31 -14.13
N SER A 266 -10.36 -12.82 -14.69
CA SER A 266 -10.47 -12.40 -16.10
C SER A 266 -10.69 -10.89 -16.20
N PHE A 267 -9.88 -10.20 -17.02
CA PHE A 267 -9.87 -8.74 -17.09
C PHE A 267 -9.31 -8.23 -18.42
N ILE A 268 -9.61 -6.97 -18.74
CA ILE A 268 -8.93 -6.21 -19.80
C ILE A 268 -8.02 -5.19 -19.10
N PRO A 269 -6.68 -5.30 -19.17
CA PRO A 269 -5.78 -4.47 -18.37
C PRO A 269 -5.79 -3.01 -18.82
N PRO A 270 -5.84 -2.04 -17.89
CA PRO A 270 -5.38 -0.68 -18.17
C PRO A 270 -3.99 -0.69 -18.82
N ASP A 271 -3.72 0.36 -19.59
CA ASP A 271 -2.42 0.54 -20.22
C ASP A 271 -1.39 1.10 -19.23
N GLY A 272 -0.14 0.62 -19.28
CA GLY A 272 0.90 1.02 -18.35
C GLY A 272 0.83 0.34 -16.99
N GLU A 273 1.27 1.04 -15.94
CA GLU A 273 1.36 0.52 -14.56
C GLU A 273 0.04 0.70 -13.79
N PHE A 274 -0.51 -0.39 -13.27
CA PHE A 274 -1.67 -0.37 -12.39
C PHE A 274 -1.60 -1.51 -11.36
N GLU A 275 -2.39 -1.41 -10.30
CA GLU A 275 -2.52 -2.47 -9.30
C GLU A 275 -3.70 -3.36 -9.67
N LEU A 276 -3.43 -4.63 -10.01
CA LEU A 276 -4.46 -5.59 -10.45
C LEU A 276 -5.30 -6.10 -9.27
N MET A 277 -4.63 -6.45 -8.17
CA MET A 277 -5.30 -6.94 -6.97
C MET A 277 -4.47 -6.72 -5.71
N ARG A 278 -5.16 -6.62 -4.58
CA ARG A 278 -4.62 -6.78 -3.23
C ARG A 278 -5.16 -8.05 -2.60
N TYR A 279 -4.38 -8.63 -1.71
CA TYR A 279 -4.82 -9.77 -0.92
C TYR A 279 -4.19 -9.73 0.46
N ARG A 280 -4.84 -10.40 1.40
CA ARG A 280 -4.32 -10.62 2.74
C ARG A 280 -4.33 -12.10 3.06
N THR A 281 -3.31 -12.56 3.78
CA THR A 281 -3.29 -13.89 4.38
C THR A 281 -2.75 -13.85 5.80
N THR A 282 -3.31 -14.68 6.66
CA THR A 282 -2.94 -14.84 8.07
C THR A 282 -2.39 -16.24 8.37
N LYS A 283 -2.41 -17.15 7.39
CA LYS A 283 -2.08 -18.56 7.56
C LYS A 283 -0.87 -18.95 6.71
N ASP A 284 -0.15 -19.97 7.17
CA ASP A 284 0.96 -20.61 6.45
C ASP A 284 2.07 -19.64 5.96
N ILE A 285 2.28 -18.56 6.72
CA ILE A 285 3.27 -17.52 6.39
C ILE A 285 4.68 -18.02 6.72
N SER A 286 5.56 -18.00 5.72
CA SER A 286 6.98 -18.22 5.90
C SER A 286 7.64 -16.95 6.47
N LEU A 287 7.99 -16.99 7.76
CA LEU A 287 8.69 -15.88 8.42
C LEU A 287 10.17 -15.85 7.98
N PRO A 288 10.63 -14.81 7.25
CA PRO A 288 11.98 -14.80 6.70
C PRO A 288 13.08 -14.66 7.77
N PHE A 289 12.75 -14.08 8.91
CA PHE A 289 13.68 -13.87 10.01
C PHE A 289 13.08 -14.32 11.33
N ARG A 290 13.94 -14.51 12.33
CA ARG A 290 13.56 -14.62 13.73
C ARG A 290 14.54 -13.79 14.54
N VAL A 291 14.00 -12.82 15.27
CA VAL A 291 14.78 -11.92 16.14
C VAL A 291 14.62 -12.41 17.57
N ILE A 292 15.72 -12.70 18.25
CA ILE A 292 15.71 -13.18 19.64
C ILE A 292 16.41 -12.12 20.48
N PRO A 293 15.64 -11.24 21.16
CA PRO A 293 16.20 -10.26 22.08
C PRO A 293 16.46 -10.88 23.45
N LEU A 294 17.60 -10.54 24.03
CA LEU A 294 17.96 -10.82 25.41
C LEU A 294 18.37 -9.50 26.04
N VAL A 295 17.55 -8.98 26.94
CA VAL A 295 17.78 -7.72 27.65
C VAL A 295 17.96 -8.01 29.12
N ARG A 296 19.10 -7.61 29.68
CA ARG A 296 19.44 -7.77 31.09
C ARG A 296 19.81 -6.41 31.67
N GLU A 297 19.16 -6.04 32.76
CA GLU A 297 19.53 -4.87 33.55
C GLU A 297 20.59 -5.29 34.58
N VAL A 298 21.70 -4.55 34.63
CA VAL A 298 22.82 -4.79 35.55
C VAL A 298 22.89 -3.59 36.51
N GLY A 299 22.26 -3.75 37.68
CA GLY A 299 22.09 -2.64 38.61
C GLY A 299 21.16 -1.55 38.06
N ARG A 300 21.48 -0.27 38.34
CA ARG A 300 20.67 0.89 37.90
C ARG A 300 21.30 1.72 36.78
N GLN A 301 22.58 1.49 36.49
CA GLN A 301 23.39 2.33 35.60
C GLN A 301 23.80 1.62 34.31
N LYS A 302 23.50 0.34 34.16
CA LYS A 302 23.94 -0.46 33.02
C LYS A 302 22.84 -1.41 32.55
N MET A 303 22.70 -1.51 31.24
CA MET A 303 21.81 -2.44 30.57
C MET A 303 22.58 -3.16 29.47
N GLU A 304 22.53 -4.49 29.48
CA GLU A 304 23.13 -5.35 28.47
C GLU A 304 22.05 -5.85 27.53
N VAL A 305 22.26 -5.66 26.23
CA VAL A 305 21.34 -6.08 25.19
C VAL A 305 22.07 -6.99 24.22
N LYS A 306 21.60 -8.22 24.07
CA LYS A 306 22.05 -9.15 23.04
C LYS A 306 20.90 -9.45 22.10
N VAL A 307 21.10 -9.22 20.80
CA VAL A 307 20.10 -9.50 19.77
C VAL A 307 20.67 -10.50 18.79
N VAL A 308 20.00 -11.64 18.67
CA VAL A 308 20.33 -12.69 17.70
C VAL A 308 19.31 -12.66 16.57
N VAL A 309 19.78 -12.54 15.35
CA VAL A 309 18.95 -12.56 14.14
C VAL A 309 19.27 -13.81 13.35
N LYS A 310 18.25 -14.65 13.15
CA LYS A 310 18.32 -15.88 12.36
C LYS A 310 17.51 -15.69 11.07
N SER A 311 18.08 -16.01 9.92
CA SER A 311 17.33 -16.07 8.66
C SER A 311 16.77 -17.47 8.42
N ASN A 312 15.50 -17.56 8.05
CA ASN A 312 14.77 -18.82 7.88
C ASN A 312 14.16 -18.92 6.47
N PHE A 313 15.02 -18.94 5.47
CA PHE A 313 14.66 -19.11 4.06
C PHE A 313 15.79 -19.82 3.32
N LYS A 314 15.56 -20.18 2.06
CA LYS A 314 16.51 -20.97 1.25
C LYS A 314 17.92 -20.35 1.26
N PRO A 315 18.99 -21.14 1.51
CA PRO A 315 20.36 -20.63 1.57
C PRO A 315 20.87 -19.92 0.31
N SER A 316 20.34 -20.28 -0.87
CA SER A 316 20.68 -19.67 -2.16
C SER A 316 20.14 -18.25 -2.33
N LEU A 317 19.14 -17.85 -1.54
CA LEU A 317 18.56 -16.52 -1.60
C LEU A 317 19.34 -15.57 -0.67
N LEU A 318 19.35 -14.30 -1.06
CA LEU A 318 20.01 -13.23 -0.31
C LEU A 318 18.98 -12.15 0.04
N ALA A 319 18.76 -11.94 1.33
CA ALA A 319 18.05 -10.77 1.82
C ALA A 319 18.92 -9.51 1.68
N GLN A 320 18.29 -8.39 1.40
CA GLN A 320 18.90 -7.08 1.23
C GLN A 320 18.27 -6.06 2.17
N LYS A 321 18.94 -4.91 2.33
CA LYS A 321 18.46 -3.77 3.14
C LYS A 321 18.00 -4.19 4.54
N VAL A 322 18.73 -5.13 5.14
CA VAL A 322 18.41 -5.63 6.47
C VAL A 322 18.84 -4.59 7.50
N GLU A 323 17.89 -4.06 8.26
CA GLU A 323 18.11 -3.05 9.28
C GLU A 323 17.32 -3.41 10.53
N VAL A 324 18.02 -3.64 11.64
CA VAL A 324 17.41 -3.94 12.94
C VAL A 324 17.51 -2.69 13.80
N ARG A 325 16.39 -2.26 14.33
CA ARG A 325 16.28 -1.11 15.22
C ARG A 325 16.00 -1.59 16.64
N ILE A 326 16.94 -1.30 17.53
CA ILE A 326 16.91 -1.73 18.93
C ILE A 326 16.72 -0.47 19.78
N PRO A 327 15.54 -0.24 20.36
CA PRO A 327 15.28 0.91 21.21
C PRO A 327 16.18 0.93 22.45
N THR A 328 16.57 2.12 22.88
CA THR A 328 17.30 2.35 24.13
C THR A 328 16.47 3.26 25.06
N PRO A 329 16.73 3.24 26.37
CA PRO A 329 16.10 4.17 27.31
C PRO A 329 16.39 5.64 26.96
N LEU A 330 15.53 6.55 27.43
CA LEU A 330 15.70 7.99 27.23
C LEU A 330 16.88 8.58 28.04
N ASN A 331 17.25 7.93 29.14
CA ASN A 331 18.36 8.32 30.01
C ASN A 331 19.69 7.65 29.61
N THR A 332 19.83 7.19 28.38
CA THR A 332 21.09 6.62 27.87
C THR A 332 22.18 7.69 27.81
N SER A 333 23.31 7.45 28.50
CA SER A 333 24.51 8.31 28.45
C SER A 333 25.54 7.81 27.45
N GLY A 334 25.69 6.49 27.33
CA GLY A 334 26.73 5.85 26.54
C GLY A 334 26.26 4.52 25.97
N VAL A 335 26.77 4.16 24.80
CA VAL A 335 26.48 2.87 24.16
C VAL A 335 27.74 2.30 23.54
N GLN A 336 28.14 1.12 24.00
CA GLN A 336 29.18 0.30 23.39
C GLN A 336 28.51 -0.82 22.60
N VAL A 337 28.88 -1.01 21.34
CA VAL A 337 28.26 -2.04 20.48
C VAL A 337 29.33 -2.91 19.83
N ILE A 338 29.11 -4.23 19.89
CA ILE A 338 29.90 -5.25 19.24
C ILE A 338 28.99 -6.02 18.29
N CYS A 339 29.30 -6.00 16.99
CA CYS A 339 28.59 -6.78 15.99
C CYS A 339 29.55 -7.54 15.08
N MET A 340 29.28 -8.83 14.84
CA MET A 340 30.13 -9.67 13.99
C MET A 340 29.90 -9.43 12.49
N LYS A 341 28.74 -8.89 12.12
CA LYS A 341 28.35 -8.68 10.73
C LYS A 341 27.56 -7.39 10.59
N GLY A 342 27.84 -6.63 9.54
CA GLY A 342 27.19 -5.34 9.29
C GLY A 342 27.83 -4.20 10.08
N LYS A 343 27.12 -3.09 10.21
CA LYS A 343 27.55 -1.91 10.96
C LYS A 343 26.44 -1.52 11.91
N ALA A 344 26.76 -1.33 13.19
CA ALA A 344 25.83 -0.84 14.18
C ALA A 344 26.24 0.56 14.66
N LYS A 345 25.25 1.44 14.84
CA LYS A 345 25.48 2.79 15.35
C LYS A 345 24.35 3.20 16.28
N TYR A 346 24.70 3.80 17.41
CA TYR A 346 23.73 4.47 18.27
C TYR A 346 23.30 5.81 17.66
N LYS A 347 22.00 6.06 17.62
CA LYS A 347 21.39 7.32 17.18
C LYS A 347 20.63 7.95 18.34
N ALA A 348 21.24 8.98 18.95
CA ALA A 348 20.67 9.69 20.10
C ALA A 348 19.32 10.35 19.81
N SER A 349 19.15 11.00 18.65
CA SER A 349 17.88 11.63 18.24
C SER A 349 16.70 10.65 18.14
N GLU A 350 17.00 9.37 17.97
CA GLU A 350 16.02 8.30 17.79
C GLU A 350 15.94 7.37 19.02
N ASN A 351 16.78 7.57 20.05
CA ASN A 351 16.95 6.68 21.21
C ASN A 351 17.01 5.21 20.80
N ALA A 352 17.87 4.89 19.84
CA ALA A 352 17.96 3.54 19.29
C ALA A 352 19.35 3.21 18.74
N ILE A 353 19.72 1.94 18.85
CA ILE A 353 20.82 1.34 18.10
C ILE A 353 20.27 0.87 16.75
N VAL A 354 20.89 1.33 15.67
CA VAL A 354 20.53 0.94 14.31
C VAL A 354 21.62 0.03 13.76
N TRP A 355 21.27 -1.23 13.54
CA TRP A 355 22.16 -2.27 13.03
C TRP A 355 21.83 -2.60 11.58
N LYS A 356 22.74 -2.23 10.67
CA LYS A 356 22.55 -2.39 9.22
C LYS A 356 23.41 -3.53 8.68
N ILE A 357 22.77 -4.48 8.02
CA ILE A 357 23.39 -5.61 7.33
C ILE A 357 23.07 -5.50 5.84
N LYS A 358 24.10 -5.24 5.02
CA LYS A 358 23.92 -5.01 3.57
C LYS A 358 23.24 -6.21 2.88
N ARG A 359 23.71 -7.42 3.20
CA ARG A 359 23.20 -8.68 2.66
C ARG A 359 23.27 -9.83 3.68
N MET A 360 22.25 -10.67 3.71
CA MET A 360 22.21 -11.86 4.56
C MET A 360 21.64 -13.05 3.78
N GLY A 361 22.41 -14.14 3.71
CA GLY A 361 21.93 -15.39 3.12
C GLY A 361 20.93 -16.11 4.02
N GLY A 362 20.15 -17.02 3.44
CA GLY A 362 19.21 -17.86 4.18
C GLY A 362 19.92 -18.87 5.07
N MET A 363 19.24 -19.32 6.14
CA MET A 363 19.78 -20.26 7.13
C MET A 363 21.11 -19.80 7.75
N LYS A 364 21.24 -18.49 8.00
CA LYS A 364 22.39 -17.88 8.67
C LYS A 364 21.96 -17.22 9.96
N GLU A 365 22.91 -17.08 10.85
CA GLU A 365 22.74 -16.41 12.13
C GLU A 365 23.77 -15.29 12.26
N CYS A 366 23.35 -14.18 12.86
CA CYS A 366 24.25 -13.12 13.26
C CYS A 366 23.77 -12.52 14.58
N GLN A 367 24.72 -11.99 15.35
CA GLN A 367 24.44 -11.44 16.66
C GLN A 367 25.06 -10.06 16.83
N LEU A 368 24.41 -9.26 17.65
CA LEU A 368 24.87 -7.98 18.16
C LEU A 368 24.78 -8.01 19.68
N SER A 369 25.84 -7.57 20.34
CA SER A 369 25.87 -7.31 21.78
C SER A 369 26.08 -5.82 22.00
N ALA A 370 25.33 -5.23 22.91
CA ALA A 370 25.45 -3.84 23.27
C ALA A 370 25.43 -3.68 24.79
N GLU A 371 26.26 -2.77 25.27
CA GLU A 371 26.27 -2.30 26.65
C GLU A 371 25.81 -0.84 26.64
N ILE A 372 24.75 -0.56 27.38
CA ILE A 372 24.09 0.74 27.44
C ILE A 372 24.25 1.27 28.86
N GLU A 373 24.94 2.40 28.98
CA GLU A 373 25.08 3.14 30.21
C GLU A 373 23.87 4.06 30.40
N LEU A 374 23.38 4.10 31.63
CA LEU A 374 22.18 4.84 32.03
C LEU A 374 22.54 5.87 33.08
N LEU A 375 22.03 7.09 32.90
CA LEU A 375 22.07 8.12 33.94
C LEU A 375 21.13 7.73 35.08
N ASN A 376 21.57 7.96 36.31
CA ASN A 376 20.70 7.85 37.48
C ASN A 376 19.58 8.89 37.39
N THR A 377 18.36 8.43 37.18
CA THR A 377 17.17 9.29 37.24
C THR A 377 16.55 9.23 38.64
N SER A 378 16.04 10.38 39.11
CA SER A 378 15.35 10.50 40.41
C SER A 378 13.95 9.86 40.43
N ASP A 379 13.46 9.39 39.27
CA ASP A 379 12.15 8.74 39.11
C ASP A 379 12.17 7.30 39.63
N LYS A 380 12.08 7.16 40.96
CA LYS A 380 12.18 5.90 41.73
C LYS A 380 11.06 4.86 41.51
N GLY A 381 10.32 4.87 40.40
CA GLY A 381 9.14 3.99 40.27
C GLY A 381 8.66 3.57 38.88
N LYS A 382 9.06 4.24 37.78
CA LYS A 382 8.60 3.87 36.44
C LYS A 382 9.63 2.97 35.75
N LYS A 383 9.37 1.67 35.72
CA LYS A 383 10.11 0.73 34.85
C LYS A 383 9.99 1.20 33.41
N TRP A 384 11.11 1.21 32.68
CA TRP A 384 11.12 1.60 31.29
C TRP A 384 10.21 0.67 30.48
N THR A 385 9.21 1.24 29.82
CA THR A 385 8.35 0.50 28.89
C THR A 385 9.14 0.24 27.62
N ARG A 386 9.72 -0.97 27.53
CA ARG A 386 10.60 -1.40 26.44
C ARG A 386 9.83 -1.40 25.12
N PRO A 387 10.11 -0.46 24.19
CA PRO A 387 9.49 -0.50 22.88
C PRO A 387 10.02 -1.74 22.13
N PRO A 388 9.21 -2.37 21.27
CA PRO A 388 9.63 -3.57 20.56
C PRO A 388 10.82 -3.27 19.62
N ILE A 389 11.67 -4.28 19.44
CA ILE A 389 12.71 -4.27 18.41
C ILE A 389 12.02 -4.43 17.06
N SER A 390 12.30 -3.52 16.13
CA SER A 390 11.77 -3.60 14.77
C SER A 390 12.84 -3.99 13.76
N MET A 391 12.43 -4.65 12.69
CA MET A 391 13.32 -5.12 11.64
C MET A 391 12.78 -4.74 10.27
N ASN A 392 13.60 -4.07 9.48
CA ASN A 392 13.36 -3.81 8.08
C ASN A 392 14.18 -4.74 7.19
N PHE A 393 13.59 -5.27 6.13
CA PHE A 393 14.30 -6.12 5.17
C PHE A 393 13.58 -6.20 3.82
N GLU A 394 14.30 -6.69 2.81
CA GLU A 394 13.78 -7.06 1.50
C GLU A 394 14.29 -8.47 1.14
N VAL A 395 13.38 -9.35 0.70
CA VAL A 395 13.66 -10.73 0.30
C VAL A 395 13.09 -11.03 -1.09
N PRO A 396 13.80 -11.78 -1.96
CA PRO A 396 13.39 -12.01 -3.34
C PRO A 396 12.44 -13.22 -3.46
N PHE A 397 11.41 -13.29 -2.62
CA PHE A 397 10.36 -14.31 -2.66
C PHE A 397 9.07 -13.76 -2.03
N ALA A 398 7.96 -14.48 -2.18
CA ALA A 398 6.69 -14.20 -1.52
C ALA A 398 6.59 -14.99 -0.19
N PRO A 399 6.71 -14.35 0.98
CA PRO A 399 6.47 -14.94 2.30
C PRO A 399 5.19 -15.76 2.46
N SER A 400 4.10 -15.42 1.76
CA SER A 400 2.85 -16.20 1.79
C SER A 400 2.92 -17.52 1.02
N GLY A 401 3.94 -17.70 0.17
CA GLY A 401 3.96 -18.78 -0.82
C GLY A 401 3.11 -18.51 -2.07
N PHE A 402 2.59 -17.29 -2.25
CA PHE A 402 1.89 -16.87 -3.46
C PHE A 402 2.72 -17.16 -4.71
N LYS A 403 2.10 -17.80 -5.71
CA LYS A 403 2.71 -18.10 -7.00
C LYS A 403 1.72 -17.85 -8.13
N VAL A 404 2.20 -17.14 -9.13
CA VAL A 404 1.55 -17.05 -10.44
C VAL A 404 1.67 -18.40 -11.13
N ARG A 405 0.53 -19.05 -11.41
CA ARG A 405 0.47 -20.32 -12.14
C ARG A 405 0.48 -20.09 -13.64
N TYR A 406 -0.30 -19.11 -14.09
CA TYR A 406 -0.37 -18.71 -15.49
C TYR A 406 -0.86 -17.27 -15.61
N LEU A 407 -0.47 -16.65 -16.72
CA LEU A 407 -1.05 -15.41 -17.22
C LEU A 407 -1.28 -15.61 -18.70
N LYS A 408 -2.54 -15.69 -19.11
CA LYS A 408 -2.93 -15.89 -20.50
C LYS A 408 -3.39 -14.58 -21.13
N VAL A 409 -3.01 -14.33 -22.38
CA VAL A 409 -3.39 -13.12 -23.13
C VAL A 409 -4.01 -13.51 -24.46
N PHE A 410 -5.13 -12.88 -24.80
CA PHE A 410 -5.84 -13.10 -26.06
C PHE A 410 -6.30 -11.76 -26.65
N GLU A 411 -5.96 -11.49 -27.91
CA GLU A 411 -6.47 -10.33 -28.66
C GLU A 411 -6.99 -10.78 -30.03
N SER A 412 -8.32 -10.88 -30.15
CA SER A 412 -8.97 -11.37 -31.36
C SER A 412 -8.91 -10.38 -32.53
N LYS A 413 -8.96 -9.06 -32.27
CA LYS A 413 -9.00 -8.05 -33.35
C LYS A 413 -7.65 -7.89 -34.04
N MET A 414 -6.55 -8.04 -33.30
CA MET A 414 -5.17 -7.92 -33.84
C MET A 414 -4.50 -9.28 -34.04
N ASN A 415 -5.22 -10.38 -33.83
CA ASN A 415 -4.79 -11.76 -34.05
C ASN A 415 -3.44 -12.11 -33.39
N TYR A 416 -3.24 -11.68 -32.14
CA TYR A 416 -2.10 -12.13 -31.34
C TYR A 416 -2.58 -12.82 -30.06
N SER A 417 -1.75 -13.75 -29.59
CA SER A 417 -2.08 -14.70 -28.55
C SER A 417 -0.99 -14.77 -27.49
N ASP A 418 -1.10 -15.77 -26.62
CA ASP A 418 -0.21 -15.98 -25.49
C ASP A 418 1.27 -16.06 -25.86
N HIS A 419 1.57 -16.63 -27.03
CA HIS A 419 2.92 -16.88 -27.53
C HIS A 419 3.59 -15.61 -28.07
N ASP A 420 2.79 -14.59 -28.40
CA ASP A 420 3.24 -13.32 -28.98
C ASP A 420 3.53 -12.27 -27.91
N VAL A 421 3.39 -12.62 -26.63
CA VAL A 421 3.53 -11.71 -25.49
C VAL A 421 4.66 -12.18 -24.56
N ILE A 422 5.63 -11.30 -24.34
CA ILE A 422 6.72 -11.54 -23.38
C ILE A 422 6.20 -11.24 -21.98
N LYS A 423 6.41 -12.16 -21.03
CA LYS A 423 5.90 -12.03 -19.66
C LYS A 423 7.02 -12.17 -18.64
N TRP A 424 7.05 -11.24 -17.70
CA TRP A 424 7.98 -11.24 -16.58
C TRP A 424 7.20 -11.29 -15.28
N VAL A 425 7.72 -12.03 -14.31
CA VAL A 425 7.21 -12.02 -12.94
C VAL A 425 8.38 -11.93 -11.98
N ARG A 426 8.26 -11.05 -10.98
CA ARG A 426 9.17 -11.02 -9.83
C ARG A 426 8.39 -11.01 -8.52
N TYR A 427 9.02 -11.58 -7.50
CA TYR A 427 8.46 -11.71 -6.16
C TYR A 427 9.35 -10.94 -5.19
N ILE A 428 8.75 -10.03 -4.44
CA ILE A 428 9.45 -9.18 -3.48
C ILE A 428 8.67 -9.17 -2.16
N GLY A 429 9.24 -9.83 -1.16
CA GLY A 429 8.79 -9.75 0.22
C GLY A 429 9.54 -8.63 0.93
N ARG A 430 8.84 -7.83 1.72
CA ARG A 430 9.41 -6.81 2.58
C ARG A 430 8.79 -6.87 3.96
N SER A 431 9.48 -6.30 4.93
CA SER A 431 8.90 -6.02 6.24
C SER A 431 7.78 -4.96 6.12
N GLY A 432 6.63 -5.22 6.73
CA GLY A 432 5.72 -4.19 7.19
C GLY A 432 6.05 -3.80 8.63
N LEU A 433 5.09 -3.92 9.53
CA LEU A 433 5.31 -3.86 10.98
C LEU A 433 5.88 -5.18 11.45
N TYR A 434 7.21 -5.29 11.49
CA TYR A 434 7.92 -6.50 11.88
C TYR A 434 8.65 -6.29 13.21
N GLU A 435 7.99 -6.68 14.29
CA GLU A 435 8.32 -6.28 15.66
C GLU A 435 8.43 -7.48 16.61
N THR A 436 9.40 -7.41 17.52
CA THR A 436 9.58 -8.37 18.60
C THR A 436 9.67 -7.64 19.92
N ARG A 437 8.79 -7.98 20.86
CA ARG A 437 8.79 -7.41 22.22
C ARG A 437 10.04 -7.86 22.98
N CYS A 438 10.51 -7.04 23.93
CA CYS A 438 11.71 -7.28 24.73
C CYS A 438 11.53 -6.87 26.20
#